data_AF-A0A3B8M2T9-F1
#
_entry.id   AF-A0A3B8M2T9-F1
#
_cell.length_a   1.000
_cell.length_b   1.000
_cell.length_c   1.000
_cell.angle_alpha   90.00
_cell.angle_beta   90.00
_cell.angle_gamma   90.00
#
_symmetry.space_group_name_H-M   'P 1'
#
loop_
_entity.id
_entity.type
_entity.pdbx_description
1 polymer ?
#
loop_
_entity_poly.entity_id
_entity_poly.type
_entity_poly.pdbx_seq_one_letter_code
_entity_poly.pdbx_strand_id
1 'polypeptide(L)'
;MSRQFRPLAWAIPVGTWSGTRVAVSVWFLLAAAVLFRQMEGWWLGLLGTMVLAVSVLLHEIARVWVARATGGWGDEILAWPLGSLAVIQPAITTRGQVLTALAGPGVHAAFCVVTGAAVWQAGLMPGILIPFSVWPNMTLTGGVGLVQAVMVMLFTVNWLLLLVNLLPVHPFDCGRLLEWTLS
;
A
#
# COMPACT_ATOMS: atom_id res chain seq x y z
N MET A 1 8.27 -22.69 -24.73
CA MET A 1 7.34 -22.58 -23.59
C MET A 1 8.12 -22.09 -22.37
N SER A 2 8.33 -20.77 -22.27
CA SER A 2 9.06 -20.18 -21.14
C SER A 2 8.16 -20.19 -19.90
N ARG A 3 8.62 -20.85 -18.83
CA ARG A 3 8.04 -20.73 -17.49
C ARG A 3 8.31 -19.32 -16.97
N GLN A 4 7.55 -18.34 -17.45
CA GLN A 4 7.46 -17.04 -16.80
C GLN A 4 6.81 -17.30 -15.43
N PHE A 5 7.43 -16.81 -14.36
CA PHE A 5 6.80 -16.71 -13.04
C PHE A 5 5.38 -16.19 -13.26
N ARG A 6 4.36 -16.99 -12.92
CA ARG A 6 2.96 -16.53 -12.90
C ARG A 6 2.73 -15.97 -11.50
N PRO A 7 2.89 -14.67 -11.25
CA PRO A 7 2.53 -14.09 -9.96
C PRO A 7 1.05 -14.36 -9.61
N LEU A 8 0.22 -14.67 -10.63
CA LEU A 8 -1.15 -15.17 -10.50
C LEU A 8 -1.30 -16.56 -9.83
N ALA A 9 -0.26 -17.41 -9.77
CA ALA A 9 -0.39 -18.73 -9.15
C ALA A 9 -0.65 -18.68 -7.63
N TRP A 10 -0.28 -17.55 -7.00
CA TRP A 10 -0.49 -17.26 -5.58
C TRP A 10 -1.40 -16.04 -5.40
N ALA A 11 -2.32 -15.83 -6.35
CA ALA A 11 -3.28 -14.75 -6.31
C ALA A 11 -4.69 -15.27 -6.63
N ILE A 12 -5.67 -14.73 -5.94
CA ILE A 12 -7.08 -15.00 -6.14
C ILE A 12 -7.63 -13.88 -7.02
N PRO A 13 -8.16 -14.18 -8.22
CA PRO A 13 -8.78 -13.16 -9.05
C PRO A 13 -10.04 -12.63 -8.36
N VAL A 14 -10.12 -11.31 -8.19
CA VAL A 14 -11.28 -10.64 -7.58
C VAL A 14 -12.28 -10.22 -8.65
N GLY A 15 -11.79 -9.78 -9.82
CA GLY A 15 -12.63 -9.40 -10.94
C GLY A 15 -11.93 -8.49 -11.93
N THR A 16 -12.70 -7.80 -12.76
CA THR A 16 -12.21 -6.84 -13.76
C THR A 16 -12.86 -5.48 -13.56
N TRP A 17 -12.06 -4.43 -13.33
CA TRP A 17 -12.53 -3.07 -13.13
C TRP A 17 -11.99 -2.16 -14.23
N SER A 18 -12.89 -1.57 -15.02
CA SER A 18 -12.53 -0.64 -16.11
C SER A 18 -11.44 -1.19 -17.06
N GLY A 19 -11.62 -2.44 -17.48
CA GLY A 19 -10.66 -3.15 -18.34
C GLY A 19 -9.38 -3.63 -17.64
N THR A 20 -9.30 -3.49 -16.31
CA THR A 20 -8.13 -3.89 -15.50
C THR A 20 -8.46 -5.12 -14.68
N ARG A 21 -7.71 -6.22 -14.85
CA ARG A 21 -7.84 -7.44 -14.06
C ARG A 21 -7.27 -7.21 -12.67
N VAL A 22 -8.10 -7.39 -11.64
CA VAL A 22 -7.73 -7.22 -10.24
C VAL A 22 -7.60 -8.58 -9.57
N ALA A 23 -6.45 -8.85 -8.99
CA ALA A 23 -6.18 -10.05 -8.21
C ALA A 23 -5.57 -9.67 -6.86
N VAL A 24 -5.90 -10.44 -5.82
CA VAL A 24 -5.37 -10.25 -4.48
C VAL A 24 -4.50 -11.44 -4.13
N SER A 25 -3.30 -11.16 -3.64
CA SER A 25 -2.34 -12.20 -3.30
C SER A 25 -2.74 -12.96 -2.02
N VAL A 26 -2.51 -14.28 -1.99
CA VAL A 26 -2.78 -15.13 -0.82
C VAL A 26 -2.01 -14.67 0.42
N TRP A 27 -0.91 -13.94 0.23
CA TRP A 27 -0.09 -13.37 1.30
C TRP A 27 -0.83 -12.35 2.17
N PHE A 28 -1.97 -11.83 1.72
CA PHE A 28 -2.87 -11.06 2.59
C PHE A 28 -3.37 -11.86 3.79
N LEU A 29 -3.51 -13.19 3.68
CA LEU A 29 -3.88 -14.04 4.82
C LEU A 29 -2.78 -14.07 5.88
N LEU A 30 -1.52 -14.11 5.46
CA LEU A 30 -0.38 -14.05 6.38
C LEU A 30 -0.27 -12.65 7.03
N ALA A 31 -0.42 -11.59 6.23
CA ALA A 31 -0.45 -10.23 6.76
C ALA A 31 -1.59 -10.03 7.78
N ALA A 32 -2.78 -10.55 7.48
CA ALA A 32 -3.90 -10.56 8.41
C ALA A 32 -3.53 -11.29 9.70
N ALA A 33 -3.04 -12.53 9.63
CA ALA A 33 -2.65 -13.32 10.81
C ALA A 33 -1.63 -12.59 11.69
N VAL A 34 -0.65 -11.88 11.08
CA VAL A 34 0.32 -11.06 11.80
C VAL A 34 -0.36 -9.88 12.49
N LEU A 35 -1.28 -9.17 11.83
CA LEU A 35 -2.02 -8.05 12.43
C LEU A 35 -2.94 -8.50 13.57
N PHE A 36 -3.67 -9.61 13.39
CA PHE A 36 -4.48 -10.23 14.44
C PHE A 36 -3.66 -10.64 15.67
N ARG A 37 -2.41 -11.08 15.47
CA ARG A 37 -1.49 -11.43 16.57
C ARG A 37 -0.93 -10.21 17.28
N GLN A 38 -0.64 -9.13 16.54
CA GLN A 38 -0.02 -7.94 17.11
C GLN A 38 -1.01 -6.99 17.78
N MET A 39 -2.29 -7.04 17.41
CA MET A 39 -3.31 -6.16 17.95
C MET A 39 -4.13 -6.83 19.05
N GLU A 40 -4.36 -6.10 20.14
CA GLU A 40 -5.23 -6.55 21.23
C GLU A 40 -6.71 -6.44 20.83
N GLY A 41 -7.18 -7.43 20.06
CA GLY A 41 -8.60 -7.57 19.70
C GLY A 41 -8.82 -7.92 18.23
N TRP A 42 -9.76 -8.85 17.99
CA TRP A 42 -10.09 -9.31 16.64
C TRP A 42 -10.58 -8.20 15.72
N TRP A 43 -11.30 -7.21 16.26
CA TRP A 43 -11.82 -6.10 15.47
C TRP A 43 -10.71 -5.14 14.99
N LEU A 44 -9.65 -4.93 15.79
CA LEU A 44 -8.48 -4.13 15.40
C LEU A 44 -7.69 -4.84 14.32
N GLY A 45 -7.45 -6.14 14.48
CA GLY A 45 -6.78 -6.96 13.45
C GLY A 45 -7.54 -6.93 12.11
N LEU A 46 -8.86 -7.02 12.16
CA LEU A 46 -9.72 -6.88 10.98
C LEU A 46 -9.62 -5.47 10.37
N LEU A 47 -9.73 -4.42 11.19
CA LEU A 47 -9.62 -3.03 10.74
C LEU A 47 -8.26 -2.76 10.08
N GLY A 48 -7.16 -3.17 10.71
CA GLY A 48 -5.81 -3.04 10.16
C GLY A 48 -5.66 -3.78 8.83
N THR A 49 -6.22 -5.00 8.73
CA THR A 49 -6.20 -5.78 7.48
C THR A 49 -6.98 -5.07 6.37
N MET A 50 -8.15 -4.52 6.67
CA MET A 50 -8.96 -3.77 5.71
C MET A 50 -8.25 -2.50 5.26
N VAL A 51 -7.68 -1.74 6.19
CA VAL A 51 -6.89 -0.54 5.91
C VAL A 51 -5.70 -0.87 5.01
N LEU A 52 -4.97 -1.96 5.31
CA LEU A 52 -3.86 -2.44 4.49
C LEU A 52 -4.30 -2.77 3.07
N ALA A 53 -5.36 -3.57 2.93
CA ALA A 53 -5.87 -3.98 1.62
C ALA A 53 -6.32 -2.78 0.78
N VAL A 54 -7.09 -1.85 1.36
CA VAL A 54 -7.55 -0.64 0.67
C VAL A 54 -6.36 0.27 0.30
N SER A 55 -5.40 0.45 1.21
CA SER A 55 -4.24 1.33 0.96
C SER A 55 -3.37 0.80 -0.20
N VAL A 56 -3.10 -0.51 -0.23
CA VAL A 56 -2.37 -1.16 -1.33
C VAL A 56 -3.16 -1.11 -2.64
N LEU A 57 -4.47 -1.35 -2.61
CA LEU A 57 -5.28 -1.26 -3.82
C LEU A 57 -5.27 0.16 -4.40
N LEU A 58 -5.44 1.18 -3.57
CA LEU A 58 -5.38 2.58 -4.00
C LEU A 58 -4.00 2.95 -4.56
N HIS A 59 -2.93 2.46 -3.94
CA HIS A 59 -1.56 2.61 -4.45
C HIS A 59 -1.42 2.07 -5.87
N GLU A 60 -1.86 0.83 -6.12
CA GLU A 60 -1.72 0.21 -7.44
C GLU A 60 -2.65 0.84 -8.48
N ILE A 61 -3.86 1.22 -8.08
CA ILE A 61 -4.79 1.97 -8.93
C ILE A 61 -4.17 3.30 -9.36
N ALA A 62 -3.54 4.04 -8.44
CA ALA A 62 -2.88 5.30 -8.76
C ALA A 62 -1.73 5.10 -9.76
N ARG A 63 -0.92 4.04 -9.59
CA ARG A 63 0.12 3.69 -10.56
C ARG A 63 -0.44 3.41 -11.95
N VAL A 64 -1.46 2.55 -12.06
CA VAL A 64 -2.09 2.23 -13.36
C VAL A 64 -2.69 3.48 -13.99
N TRP A 65 -3.35 4.32 -13.19
CA TRP A 65 -3.96 5.56 -13.66
C TRP A 65 -2.92 6.54 -14.21
N VAL A 66 -1.83 6.78 -13.48
CA VAL A 66 -0.74 7.67 -13.92
C VAL A 66 0.01 7.10 -15.12
N ALA A 67 0.24 5.79 -15.17
CA ALA A 67 0.85 5.14 -16.33
C ALA A 67 0.00 5.39 -17.59
N ARG A 68 -1.31 5.13 -17.53
CA ARG A 68 -2.22 5.38 -18.66
C ARG A 68 -2.30 6.86 -19.03
N ALA A 69 -2.36 7.75 -18.04
CA ALA A 69 -2.43 9.19 -18.26
C ALA A 69 -1.17 9.77 -18.92
N THR A 70 -0.01 9.12 -18.75
CA THR A 70 1.26 9.54 -19.36
C THR A 70 1.56 8.85 -20.70
N GLY A 71 0.68 7.97 -21.18
CA GLY A 71 0.83 7.22 -22.43
C GLY A 71 1.46 5.83 -22.27
N GLY A 72 1.61 5.35 -21.05
CA GLY A 72 1.99 3.97 -20.72
C GLY A 72 0.79 3.02 -20.69
N TRP A 73 1.02 1.81 -20.20
CA TRP A 73 0.04 0.72 -20.19
C TRP A 73 0.08 -0.10 -18.90
N GLY A 74 -1.07 -0.64 -18.52
CA GLY A 74 -1.23 -1.54 -17.37
C GLY A 74 -2.66 -2.03 -17.29
N ASP A 75 -2.87 -3.33 -17.44
CA ASP A 75 -4.18 -4.01 -17.46
C ASP A 75 -4.34 -5.03 -16.33
N GLU A 76 -3.33 -5.17 -15.46
CA GLU A 76 -3.32 -6.07 -14.32
C GLU A 76 -2.95 -5.31 -13.04
N ILE A 77 -3.81 -5.42 -12.02
CA ILE A 77 -3.54 -4.98 -10.64
C ILE A 77 -3.42 -6.24 -9.80
N LEU A 78 -2.23 -6.45 -9.24
CA LEU A 78 -1.97 -7.47 -8.25
C LEU A 78 -1.72 -6.81 -6.90
N ALA A 79 -2.71 -6.87 -6.01
CA ALA A 79 -2.54 -6.41 -4.64
C ALA A 79 -1.67 -7.41 -3.88
N TRP A 80 -0.51 -6.95 -3.44
CA TRP A 80 0.39 -7.64 -2.53
C TRP A 80 0.49 -6.86 -1.20
N PRO A 81 0.58 -7.49 -0.02
CA PRO A 81 0.55 -6.76 1.26
C PRO A 81 1.55 -5.61 1.40
N LEU A 82 2.72 -5.70 0.75
CA LEU A 82 3.73 -4.64 0.75
C LEU A 82 3.68 -3.72 -0.50
N GLY A 83 2.78 -3.99 -1.44
CA GLY A 83 2.68 -3.30 -2.74
C GLY A 83 3.52 -3.93 -3.87
N SER A 84 3.79 -3.10 -4.89
CA SER A 84 4.68 -3.23 -6.06
C SER A 84 5.08 -4.63 -6.54
N LEU A 85 4.10 -5.48 -6.84
CA LEU A 85 4.31 -6.64 -7.72
C LEU A 85 3.50 -6.54 -9.02
N ALA A 86 2.79 -5.42 -9.23
CA ALA A 86 2.05 -5.18 -10.47
C ALA A 86 3.00 -4.96 -11.66
N VAL A 87 2.69 -5.63 -12.76
CA VAL A 87 3.37 -5.45 -14.05
C VAL A 87 2.78 -4.23 -14.73
N ILE A 88 3.46 -3.09 -14.61
CA ILE A 88 3.06 -1.82 -15.23
C ILE A 88 4.17 -1.37 -16.17
N GLN A 89 3.79 -0.93 -17.36
CA GLN A 89 4.70 -0.36 -18.35
C GLN A 89 4.50 1.16 -18.35
N PRO A 90 5.39 1.95 -17.72
CA PRO A 90 5.30 3.41 -17.78
C PRO A 90 5.54 3.90 -19.21
N ALA A 91 5.17 5.15 -19.48
CA ALA A 91 5.55 5.79 -20.74
C ALA A 91 7.08 5.87 -20.87
N ILE A 92 7.61 5.83 -22.10
CA ILE A 92 9.05 5.82 -22.40
C ILE A 92 9.72 7.17 -22.01
N THR A 93 8.95 8.19 -21.68
CA THR A 93 9.48 9.48 -21.22
C THR A 93 9.92 9.39 -19.76
N THR A 94 11.04 10.02 -19.41
CA THR A 94 11.53 10.11 -18.02
C THR A 94 10.46 10.66 -17.08
N ARG A 95 9.70 11.67 -17.52
CA ARG A 95 8.58 12.21 -16.75
C ARG A 95 7.51 11.15 -16.47
N GLY A 96 7.14 10.36 -17.47
CA GLY A 96 6.16 9.29 -17.31
C GLY A 96 6.62 8.19 -16.34
N GLN A 97 7.89 7.78 -16.44
CA GLN A 97 8.52 6.83 -15.52
C GLN A 97 8.52 7.34 -14.08
N VAL A 98 8.99 8.59 -13.88
CA VAL A 98 9.05 9.23 -12.56
C VAL A 98 7.65 9.37 -11.95
N LEU A 99 6.69 9.90 -12.71
CA LEU A 99 5.32 10.07 -12.23
C LEU A 99 4.67 8.73 -11.89
N THR A 100 4.87 7.69 -12.72
CA THR A 100 4.30 6.36 -12.48
C THR A 100 4.89 5.73 -11.22
N ALA A 101 6.21 5.81 -11.03
CA ALA A 101 6.85 5.27 -9.82
C ALA A 101 6.41 6.02 -8.55
N LEU A 102 6.31 7.35 -8.61
CA LEU A 102 5.92 8.16 -7.46
C LEU A 102 4.41 8.14 -7.16
N ALA A 103 3.58 7.64 -8.07
CA ALA A 103 2.13 7.60 -7.88
C ALA A 103 1.72 6.76 -6.66
N GLY A 104 2.35 5.59 -6.47
CA GLY A 104 2.09 4.71 -5.33
C GLY A 104 2.48 5.35 -3.98
N PRO A 105 3.75 5.76 -3.78
CA PRO A 105 4.19 6.47 -2.58
C PRO A 105 3.40 7.77 -2.34
N GLY A 106 2.98 8.46 -3.40
CA GLY A 106 2.14 9.65 -3.34
C GLY A 106 0.80 9.40 -2.65
N VAL A 107 0.16 8.25 -2.89
CA VAL A 107 -1.08 7.86 -2.18
C VAL A 107 -0.82 7.70 -0.68
N HIS A 108 0.23 7.00 -0.31
CA HIS A 108 0.57 6.79 1.10
C HIS A 108 0.93 8.11 1.81
N ALA A 109 1.70 8.97 1.14
CA ALA A 109 2.03 10.30 1.64
C ALA A 109 0.77 11.15 1.88
N ALA A 110 -0.19 11.13 0.94
CA ALA A 110 -1.46 11.84 1.09
C ALA A 110 -2.24 11.36 2.32
N PHE A 111 -2.34 10.03 2.53
CA PHE A 111 -2.96 9.49 3.75
C PHE A 111 -2.21 9.91 5.01
N CYS A 112 -0.88 9.88 5.02
CA CYS A 112 -0.08 10.31 6.17
C CYS A 112 -0.33 11.80 6.51
N VAL A 113 -0.41 12.68 5.51
CA VAL A 113 -0.68 14.11 5.72
C VAL A 113 -2.09 14.32 6.28
N VAL A 114 -3.11 13.67 5.70
CA VAL A 114 -4.50 13.83 6.12
C VAL A 114 -4.74 13.30 7.53
N THR A 115 -4.11 12.17 7.88
CA THR A 115 -4.34 11.49 9.16
C THR A 115 -3.34 11.88 10.25
N GLY A 116 -2.24 12.54 9.89
CA GLY A 116 -1.18 12.95 10.82
C GLY A 116 -1.66 13.91 11.92
N ALA A 117 -2.59 14.80 11.62
CA ALA A 117 -3.17 15.70 12.62
C ALA A 117 -3.90 14.93 13.74
N ALA A 118 -4.65 13.87 13.39
CA ALA A 118 -5.35 13.04 14.35
C ALA A 118 -4.38 12.26 15.26
N VAL A 119 -3.28 11.77 14.69
CA VAL A 119 -2.23 11.06 15.45
C VAL A 119 -1.44 12.01 16.36
N TRP A 120 -1.18 13.23 15.89
CA TRP A 120 -0.56 14.29 16.71
C TRP A 120 -1.44 14.63 17.92
N GLN A 121 -2.73 14.86 17.71
CA GLN A 121 -3.69 15.13 18.79
C GLN A 121 -3.83 13.97 19.77
N ALA A 122 -3.65 12.73 19.29
CA ALA A 122 -3.66 11.53 20.13
C ALA A 122 -2.39 11.36 20.99
N GLY A 123 -1.34 12.16 20.76
CA GLY A 123 -0.06 12.03 21.47
C GLY A 123 0.76 10.79 21.10
N LEU A 124 0.40 10.10 20.00
CA LEU A 124 1.00 8.83 19.59
C LEU A 124 2.18 8.98 18.60
N MET A 125 2.48 10.22 18.18
CA MET A 125 3.49 10.54 17.17
C MET A 125 4.89 9.95 17.47
N PRO A 126 5.49 10.12 18.67
CA PRO A 126 6.83 9.62 18.93
C PRO A 126 6.97 8.10 18.78
N GLY A 127 5.91 7.34 19.09
CA GLY A 127 5.89 5.89 18.95
C GLY A 127 5.78 5.47 17.49
N ILE A 128 4.81 6.02 16.74
CA ILE A 128 4.48 5.56 15.39
C ILE A 128 5.55 5.94 14.35
N LEU A 129 6.32 7.01 14.59
CA LEU A 129 7.42 7.39 13.70
C LEU A 129 8.53 6.33 13.64
N ILE A 130 8.67 5.50 14.68
CA ILE A 130 9.61 4.39 14.70
C ILE A 130 8.95 3.20 14.00
N PRO A 131 9.39 2.82 12.79
CA PRO A 131 8.80 1.69 12.09
C PRO A 131 9.00 0.41 12.90
N PHE A 132 8.00 -0.47 12.89
CA PHE A 132 7.98 -1.74 13.64
C PHE A 132 8.03 -1.60 15.17
N SER A 133 7.75 -0.42 15.72
CA SER A 133 7.51 -0.25 17.15
C SER A 133 6.25 -0.99 17.62
N VAL A 134 6.00 -0.94 18.93
CA VAL A 134 4.72 -1.38 19.52
C VAL A 134 3.56 -0.72 18.78
N TRP A 135 2.59 -1.52 18.34
CA TRP A 135 1.37 -1.01 17.72
C TRP A 135 0.58 -0.20 18.75
N PRO A 136 -0.05 0.92 18.34
CA PRO A 136 -0.79 1.75 19.27
C PRO A 136 -1.95 0.95 19.89
N ASN A 137 -1.89 0.75 21.22
CA ASN A 137 -2.98 0.19 21.99
C ASN A 137 -4.12 1.21 22.04
N MET A 138 -5.27 0.85 21.48
CA MET A 138 -6.43 1.74 21.41
C MET A 138 -7.56 1.17 22.27
N THR A 139 -7.81 1.82 23.40
CA THR A 139 -9.00 1.55 24.20
C THR A 139 -10.18 2.33 23.62
N LEU A 140 -11.17 1.63 23.06
CA LEU A 140 -12.40 2.28 22.58
C LEU A 140 -13.21 2.79 23.76
N THR A 141 -13.11 4.08 24.06
CA THR A 141 -14.01 4.77 25.01
C THR A 141 -14.97 5.65 24.23
N GLY A 142 -16.13 5.10 23.84
CA GLY A 142 -17.18 5.81 23.10
C GLY A 142 -16.99 5.91 21.57
N GLY A 143 -17.94 6.56 20.88
CA GLY A 143 -17.99 6.64 19.41
C GLY A 143 -16.86 7.46 18.76
N VAL A 144 -16.28 8.42 19.50
CA VAL A 144 -15.08 9.17 19.08
C VAL A 144 -13.87 8.25 18.95
N GLY A 145 -13.83 7.16 19.74
CA GLY A 145 -12.76 6.18 19.71
C GLY A 145 -12.64 5.43 18.38
N LEU A 146 -13.75 5.17 17.67
CA LEU A 146 -13.70 4.45 16.39
C LEU A 146 -13.08 5.29 15.28
N VAL A 147 -13.48 6.56 15.15
CA VAL A 147 -12.92 7.48 14.15
C VAL A 147 -11.44 7.70 14.40
N GLN A 148 -11.07 7.94 15.66
CA GLN A 148 -9.66 8.05 16.04
C GLN A 148 -8.89 6.77 15.72
N ALA A 149 -9.47 5.59 15.99
CA ALA A 149 -8.82 4.32 15.69
C ALA A 149 -8.59 4.10 14.20
N VAL A 150 -9.57 4.43 13.36
CA VAL A 150 -9.44 4.38 11.90
C VAL A 150 -8.35 5.34 11.42
N MET A 151 -8.32 6.57 11.93
CA MET A 151 -7.30 7.57 11.55
C MET A 151 -5.88 7.15 11.95
N VAL A 152 -5.71 6.65 13.18
CA VAL A 152 -4.41 6.15 13.67
C VAL A 152 -3.97 4.92 12.86
N MET A 153 -4.90 4.03 12.54
CA MET A 153 -4.60 2.84 11.71
C MET A 153 -4.20 3.23 10.29
N LEU A 154 -4.95 4.14 9.66
CA LEU A 154 -4.64 4.68 8.34
C LEU A 154 -3.26 5.30 8.31
N PHE A 155 -2.92 6.14 9.29
CA PHE A 155 -1.59 6.74 9.38
C PHE A 155 -0.51 5.67 9.54
N THR A 156 -0.66 4.77 10.50
CA THR A 156 0.37 3.76 10.83
C THR A 156 0.67 2.84 9.65
N VAL A 157 -0.37 2.34 8.98
CA VAL A 157 -0.22 1.45 7.82
C VAL A 157 0.36 2.20 6.63
N ASN A 158 -0.16 3.38 6.29
CA ASN A 158 0.36 4.15 5.15
C ASN A 158 1.77 4.67 5.39
N TRP A 159 2.13 5.01 6.63
CA TRP A 159 3.49 5.38 7.00
C TRP A 159 4.46 4.23 6.73
N LEU A 160 4.12 3.02 7.18
CA LEU A 160 4.95 1.84 6.93
C LEU A 160 5.07 1.53 5.44
N LEU A 161 3.96 1.57 4.69
CA LEU A 161 3.97 1.31 3.24
C LEU A 161 4.75 2.38 2.47
N LEU A 162 4.67 3.65 2.90
CA LEU A 162 5.45 4.75 2.33
C LEU A 162 6.95 4.47 2.49
N LEU A 163 7.40 4.16 3.71
CA LEU A 163 8.80 3.88 3.99
C LEU A 163 9.30 2.68 3.18
N VAL A 164 8.53 1.60 3.11
CA VAL A 164 8.88 0.40 2.35
C VAL A 164 8.98 0.69 0.86
N ASN A 165 8.04 1.44 0.27
CA ASN A 165 8.04 1.71 -1.16
C ASN A 165 9.06 2.78 -1.59
N LEU A 166 9.58 3.57 -0.65
CA LEU A 166 10.70 4.49 -0.86
C LEU A 166 12.07 3.82 -0.77
N LEU A 167 12.16 2.55 -0.37
CA LEU A 167 13.42 1.81 -0.35
C LEU A 167 13.99 1.69 -1.77
N PRO A 168 15.28 2.01 -2.01
CA PRO A 168 15.92 1.96 -3.32
C PRO A 168 16.31 0.52 -3.71
N VAL A 169 15.37 -0.42 -3.59
CA VAL A 169 15.59 -1.85 -3.82
C VAL A 169 14.42 -2.43 -4.61
N HIS A 170 14.70 -3.20 -5.65
CA HIS A 170 13.66 -3.95 -6.37
C HIS A 170 13.03 -5.00 -5.43
N PRO A 171 11.70 -5.13 -5.35
CA PRO A 171 10.69 -4.68 -6.31
C PRO A 171 9.99 -3.34 -5.99
N PHE A 172 10.43 -2.57 -4.99
CA PHE A 172 9.76 -1.35 -4.54
C PHE A 172 9.82 -0.20 -5.56
N ASP A 173 8.90 0.76 -5.44
CA ASP A 173 8.72 1.83 -6.45
C ASP A 173 9.99 2.66 -6.65
N CYS A 174 10.68 3.03 -5.58
CA CYS A 174 11.94 3.78 -5.68
C CYS A 174 13.04 2.94 -6.34
N GLY A 175 13.06 1.62 -6.10
CA GLY A 175 13.95 0.70 -6.82
C GLY A 175 13.70 0.72 -8.33
N ARG A 176 12.42 0.67 -8.76
CA ARG A 176 12.03 0.76 -10.18
C ARG A 176 12.33 2.14 -10.79
N LEU A 177 12.13 3.20 -10.01
CA LEU A 177 12.47 4.57 -10.42
C LEU A 177 13.96 4.67 -10.79
N LEU A 178 14.83 4.15 -9.92
CA LEU A 178 16.27 4.13 -10.17
C LEU A 178 16.62 3.28 -11.40
N GLU A 179 15.99 2.11 -11.54
CA GLU A 179 16.18 1.25 -12.70
C GLU A 179 15.84 1.97 -14.00
N TRP A 180 14.68 2.62 -14.10
CA TRP A 180 14.25 3.31 -15.31
C TRP A 180 15.03 4.59 -15.64
N THR A 181 15.55 5.27 -14.62
CA THR A 181 16.28 6.53 -14.80
C THR A 181 17.77 6.32 -15.08
N LEU A 182 18.32 5.17 -14.73
CA LEU A 182 19.73 4.81 -14.93
C LEU A 182 19.96 3.87 -16.13
N SER A 183 18.90 3.30 -16.72
CA SER A 183 18.95 2.47 -17.93
C SER A 183 18.93 3.30 -19.22
#